data_AF-A0A1G4I8Y0-F1
#
_entry.id   AF-A0A1G4I8Y0-F1
#
_cell.length_a   1.000
_cell.length_b   1.000
_cell.length_c   1.000
_cell.angle_alpha   90.00
_cell.angle_beta   90.00
_cell.angle_gamma   90.00
#
_symmetry.space_group_name_H-M   'P 1'
#
loop_
_entity.id
_entity.type
_entity.pdbx_description
1 polymer ?
#
loop_
_entity_poly.entity_id
_entity_poly.type
_entity_poly.pdbx_seq_one_letter_code
_entity_poly.pdbx_strand_id
1 'polypeptide(L)'
;MQQADYYAILGVPRTASKDGIREAYKLKALELHPDKNPEGEAIFKLVVNAYQILRSPTKRRKYDQEIGLREVRRDGPTARAHNVPRPNATERAANAAGPVPNSYGTRTSRANPMSEEKLFEDIFMQYTKGTYGGSAPNSKNNCEGFRRPGNSETSFSEWFKRKQEELRQAEEVCKAKLDYAKQLETEEKKRAEEWRNLQEKREREREEELERERARMAWEEENRRREREAATRQHKAEQEKQKMAEYAEFQKKQQVDLDTHLKELATKKRELEEERRRLATEKEQAQQDTTEQERSRRERQRQREQDIASELQKAELKIIEALAQQAQHEASEKAREAKRKQEEEARLRQEELQRQEEQHQEETLRQLTAEQEEARLKATRELDGKRKALLEQIVLERQRHQDDVEAMRRETDRIEAEMQAKLDALREAKRSGQPINLDEWKL
;
A
#
# COMPACT_ATOMS: atom_id res chain seq x y z
N MET A 1 -4.81 16.00 23.56
CA MET A 1 -3.88 17.12 23.29
C MET A 1 -3.93 17.45 21.81
N GLN A 2 -4.20 18.71 21.47
CA GLN A 2 -4.20 19.16 20.07
C GLN A 2 -2.80 18.92 19.49
N GLN A 3 -2.70 18.23 18.35
CA GLN A 3 -1.44 18.06 17.61
C GLN A 3 -0.88 19.47 17.33
N ALA A 4 0.14 19.87 18.08
CA ALA A 4 0.67 21.22 18.02
C ALA A 4 1.40 21.42 16.69
N ASP A 5 0.97 22.42 15.93
CA ASP A 5 1.58 22.77 14.64
C ASP A 5 3.07 23.06 14.82
N TYR A 6 3.95 22.36 14.10
CA TYR A 6 5.40 22.58 14.18
C TYR A 6 5.82 24.02 13.85
N TYR A 7 5.05 24.71 13.01
CA TYR A 7 5.22 26.14 12.73
C TYR A 7 4.90 27.02 13.94
N ALA A 8 3.82 26.70 14.67
CA ALA A 8 3.43 27.40 15.89
C ALA A 8 4.43 27.15 17.04
N ILE A 9 4.96 25.94 17.15
CA ILE A 9 6.00 25.58 18.14
C ILE A 9 7.29 26.40 17.92
N LEU A 10 7.68 26.62 16.66
CA LEU A 10 8.82 27.46 16.30
C LEU A 10 8.50 28.96 16.26
N GLY A 11 7.22 29.36 16.36
CA GLY A 11 6.78 30.75 16.31
C GLY A 11 6.95 31.41 14.93
N VAL A 12 6.94 30.63 13.85
CA VAL A 12 7.18 31.12 12.48
C VAL A 12 5.95 30.92 11.59
N PRO A 13 5.68 31.83 10.63
CA PRO A 13 4.60 31.64 9.67
C PRO A 13 4.89 30.45 8.73
N ARG A 14 3.84 29.81 8.19
CA ARG A 14 3.98 28.66 7.26
C ARG A 14 4.73 29.01 5.97
N THR A 15 4.72 30.30 5.59
CA THR A 15 5.45 30.87 4.45
C THR A 15 6.92 31.15 4.74
N ALA A 16 7.42 30.86 5.95
CA ALA A 16 8.80 31.14 6.33
C ALA A 16 9.82 30.40 5.45
N SER A 17 10.86 31.13 5.04
CA SER A 17 12.03 30.59 4.35
C SER A 17 12.82 29.66 5.28
N LYS A 18 13.64 28.78 4.70
CA LYS A 18 14.50 27.86 5.45
C LYS A 18 15.43 28.59 6.44
N ASP A 19 15.91 29.76 6.06
CA ASP A 19 16.78 30.58 6.90
C ASP A 19 16.03 31.16 8.10
N GLY A 20 14.79 31.63 7.91
CA GLY A 20 13.94 32.10 9.01
C GLY A 20 13.58 30.99 10.01
N ILE A 21 13.37 29.76 9.53
CA ILE A 21 13.14 28.59 10.40
C ILE A 21 14.40 28.26 11.23
N ARG A 22 15.59 28.41 10.62
CA ARG A 22 16.87 28.17 11.30
C ARG A 22 17.17 29.23 12.36
N GLU A 23 16.84 30.50 12.09
CA GLU A 23 17.02 31.60 13.04
C GLU A 23 16.06 31.47 14.23
N ALA A 24 14.79 31.18 13.97
CA ALA A 24 13.79 30.96 15.03
C ALA A 24 14.15 29.78 15.94
N TYR A 25 14.66 28.68 15.38
CA TYR A 25 15.17 27.55 16.16
C TYR A 25 16.33 27.95 17.07
N LYS A 26 17.29 28.75 16.58
CA LYS A 26 18.42 29.20 17.39
C LYS A 26 17.97 30.06 18.58
N LEU A 27 17.04 30.98 18.35
CA LEU A 27 16.48 31.83 19.42
C LEU A 27 15.75 30.98 20.47
N LYS A 28 14.87 30.07 20.03
CA LYS A 28 14.13 29.17 20.93
C LYS A 28 15.02 28.18 21.67
N ALA A 29 16.06 27.68 21.04
CA ALA A 29 17.02 26.77 21.67
C ALA A 29 17.88 27.48 22.73
N LEU A 30 18.18 28.78 22.56
CA LEU A 30 18.88 29.57 23.56
C LEU A 30 17.99 29.94 24.76
N GLU A 31 16.71 30.20 24.51
CA GLU A 31 15.69 30.48 25.55
C GLU A 31 15.35 29.23 26.39
N LEU A 32 15.28 28.07 25.75
CA LEU A 32 14.79 26.82 26.36
C LEU A 32 15.90 25.78 26.57
N HIS A 33 17.17 26.20 26.59
CA HIS A 33 18.28 25.31 26.83
C HIS A 33 18.15 24.68 28.24
N PRO A 34 18.31 23.35 28.40
CA PRO A 34 18.12 22.67 29.68
C PRO A 34 19.08 23.15 30.79
N ASP A 35 20.20 23.78 30.41
CA ASP A 35 21.17 24.39 31.32
C ASP A 35 20.67 25.71 31.95
N LYS A 36 19.77 26.44 31.27
CA LYS A 36 19.22 27.72 31.75
C LYS A 36 17.81 27.61 32.29
N ASN A 37 17.04 26.61 31.84
CA ASN A 37 15.68 26.36 32.32
C ASN A 37 15.41 24.84 32.41
N PRO A 38 15.61 24.22 33.59
CA PRO A 38 15.48 22.77 33.76
C PRO A 38 14.04 22.25 33.59
N GLU A 39 13.00 23.09 33.73
CA GLU A 39 11.61 22.70 33.46
C GLU A 39 11.24 22.74 31.96
N GLY A 40 12.11 23.32 31.12
CA GLY A 40 11.91 23.49 29.68
C GLY A 40 12.19 22.26 28.83
N GLU A 41 12.65 21.14 29.42
CA GLU A 41 13.13 19.97 28.67
C GLU A 41 12.05 19.38 27.74
N ALA A 42 10.81 19.32 28.20
CA ALA A 42 9.69 18.80 27.41
C ALA A 42 9.38 19.68 26.18
N ILE A 43 9.47 21.01 26.33
CA ILE A 43 9.22 21.98 25.26
C ILE A 43 10.42 22.01 24.29
N PHE A 44 11.64 21.89 24.82
CA PHE A 44 12.85 21.81 24.02
C PHE A 44 12.85 20.60 23.07
N LYS A 45 12.42 19.42 23.56
CA LYS A 45 12.26 18.22 22.71
C LYS A 45 11.27 18.45 21.57
N LEU A 46 10.17 19.17 21.81
CA LEU A 46 9.19 19.52 20.79
C LEU A 46 9.76 20.51 19.75
N VAL A 47 10.54 21.51 20.19
CA VAL A 47 11.23 22.47 19.32
C VAL A 47 12.26 21.79 18.42
N VAL A 48 13.02 20.83 18.96
CA VAL A 48 13.98 20.02 18.19
C VAL A 48 13.25 19.17 17.13
N ASN A 49 12.17 18.50 17.51
CA ASN A 49 11.37 17.69 16.58
C ASN A 49 10.75 18.54 15.47
N ALA A 50 10.20 19.72 15.81
CA ALA A 50 9.66 20.67 14.83
C ALA A 50 10.73 21.11 13.82
N TYR A 51 11.93 21.47 14.30
CA TYR A 51 13.03 21.86 13.42
C TYR A 51 13.51 20.73 12.51
N GLN A 52 13.61 19.49 13.02
CA GLN A 52 14.04 18.34 12.20
C GLN A 52 13.10 18.04 11.03
N ILE A 53 11.79 18.24 11.24
CA ILE A 53 10.77 18.02 10.21
C ILE A 53 10.77 19.18 9.20
N LEU A 54 10.85 20.43 9.69
CA LEU A 54 10.76 21.63 8.85
C LEU A 54 12.06 21.98 8.11
N ARG A 55 13.22 21.52 8.60
CA ARG A 55 14.53 21.72 7.95
C ARG A 55 14.65 20.98 6.62
N SER A 56 14.10 19.76 6.53
CA SER A 56 14.21 18.95 5.32
C SER A 56 13.07 19.30 4.34
N PRO A 57 13.36 19.63 3.07
CA PRO A 57 12.33 20.00 2.10
C PRO A 57 11.37 18.84 1.81
N THR A 58 11.83 17.59 1.88
CA THR A 58 11.00 16.41 1.66
C THR A 58 10.06 16.14 2.82
N LYS A 59 10.53 16.31 4.06
CA LYS A 59 9.72 16.14 5.28
C LYS A 59 8.73 17.30 5.46
N ARG A 60 9.16 18.54 5.20
CA ARG A 60 8.30 19.73 5.17
C ARG A 60 7.15 19.56 4.18
N ARG A 61 7.42 19.14 2.94
CA ARG A 61 6.37 18.92 1.94
C ARG A 61 5.33 17.87 2.36
N LYS A 62 5.78 16.77 2.98
CA LYS A 62 4.87 15.73 3.50
C LYS A 62 3.99 16.28 4.63
N TYR A 63 4.60 17.05 5.54
CA TYR A 63 3.90 17.69 6.65
C TYR A 63 2.89 18.74 6.17
N ASP A 64 3.27 19.58 5.21
CA ASP A 64 2.38 20.59 4.60
C ASP A 64 1.20 19.93 3.86
N GLN A 65 1.45 18.79 3.21
CA GLN A 65 0.40 18.00 2.55
C GLN A 65 -0.56 17.36 3.56
N GLU A 66 -0.06 16.86 4.68
CA GLU A 66 -0.87 16.25 5.75
C GLU A 66 -1.76 17.29 6.45
N ILE A 67 -1.22 18.47 6.74
CA ILE A 67 -2.02 19.57 7.29
C ILE A 67 -3.05 20.07 6.27
N GLY A 68 -2.67 20.22 5.01
CA GLY A 68 -3.61 20.64 3.95
C GLY A 68 -4.79 19.67 3.81
N LEU A 69 -4.53 18.36 3.87
CA LEU A 69 -5.60 17.35 3.88
C LEU A 69 -6.47 17.42 5.15
N ARG A 70 -5.90 17.80 6.29
CA ARG A 70 -6.62 17.92 7.56
C ARG A 70 -7.52 19.15 7.61
N GLU A 71 -7.07 20.28 7.06
CA GLU A 71 -7.85 21.52 6.99
C GLU A 71 -9.06 21.35 6.05
N VAL A 72 -8.88 20.68 4.91
CA VAL A 72 -9.98 20.30 3.99
C VAL A 72 -11.03 19.38 4.64
N ARG A 73 -10.66 18.61 5.67
CA ARG A 73 -11.60 17.76 6.42
C ARG A 73 -12.26 18.45 7.61
N ARG A 74 -11.74 19.60 8.07
CA ARG A 74 -12.30 20.35 9.21
C ARG A 74 -13.37 21.33 8.76
N ASP A 75 -13.23 21.89 7.57
CA ASP A 75 -14.25 22.74 6.95
C ASP A 75 -15.03 21.90 5.93
N GLY A 76 -16.20 21.39 6.34
CA GLY A 76 -17.17 20.80 5.41
C GLY A 76 -17.60 21.82 4.34
N PRO A 77 -18.11 21.37 3.17
CA PRO A 77 -18.28 22.24 2.00
C PRO A 77 -19.42 23.23 2.24
N THR A 78 -19.09 24.43 2.72
CA THR A 78 -19.99 25.57 2.64
C THR A 78 -19.81 26.21 1.27
N ALA A 79 -20.90 26.19 0.50
CA ALA A 79 -21.01 26.85 -0.78
C ALA A 79 -20.76 28.36 -0.62
N ARG A 80 -19.65 28.84 -1.16
CA ARG A 80 -19.51 30.22 -1.63
C ARG A 80 -18.46 30.30 -2.72
N ALA A 81 -18.98 30.42 -3.94
CA ALA A 81 -18.26 30.86 -5.12
C ALA A 81 -17.75 32.30 -4.96
N HIS A 82 -16.82 32.68 -5.86
CA HIS A 82 -16.13 33.97 -6.06
C HIS A 82 -14.86 34.11 -5.19
N ASN A 83 -13.67 34.47 -5.68
CA ASN A 83 -13.27 35.10 -6.93
C ASN A 83 -11.74 34.92 -7.09
N VAL A 84 -11.26 34.33 -8.19
CA VAL A 84 -9.89 34.54 -8.65
C VAL A 84 -9.97 34.88 -10.14
N PRO A 85 -9.41 36.03 -10.60
CA PRO A 85 -9.63 36.49 -11.96
C PRO A 85 -8.90 35.60 -12.95
N ARG A 86 -9.66 35.01 -13.87
CA ARG A 86 -9.15 34.45 -15.12
C ARG A 86 -8.80 35.63 -16.05
N PRO A 87 -7.54 35.80 -16.50
CA PRO A 87 -7.24 36.81 -17.49
C PRO A 87 -7.89 36.43 -18.83
N ASN A 88 -8.60 37.39 -19.42
CA ASN A 88 -9.20 37.34 -20.74
C ASN A 88 -8.14 36.96 -21.79
N ALA A 89 -8.38 35.85 -22.48
CA ALA A 89 -7.72 35.52 -23.73
C ALA A 89 -8.61 35.98 -24.88
N THR A 90 -8.61 37.28 -25.13
CA THR A 90 -8.88 37.87 -26.44
C THR A 90 -7.66 38.67 -26.79
N GLU A 91 -6.82 38.05 -27.62
CA GLU A 91 -5.94 38.63 -28.63
C GLU A 91 -4.69 37.76 -28.76
N ARG A 92 -4.33 37.53 -30.02
CA ARG A 92 -2.97 37.23 -30.49
C ARG A 92 -2.51 35.77 -30.36
N ALA A 93 -2.71 35.02 -31.44
CA ALA A 93 -1.60 34.41 -32.19
C ALA A 93 -2.17 33.65 -33.41
N ALA A 94 -2.17 34.31 -34.56
CA ALA A 94 -2.00 33.61 -35.82
C ALA A 94 -0.52 33.25 -35.94
N ASN A 95 -0.25 31.96 -36.13
CA ASN A 95 0.87 31.34 -36.88
C ASN A 95 1.38 30.08 -36.18
N ALA A 96 0.97 28.91 -36.67
CA ALA A 96 1.88 27.85 -37.13
C ALA A 96 1.12 26.59 -37.61
N ALA A 97 1.37 26.22 -38.86
CA ALA A 97 1.55 24.86 -39.37
C ALA A 97 0.37 23.85 -39.44
N GLY A 98 -0.16 23.67 -40.68
CA GLY A 98 -0.54 22.39 -41.35
C GLY A 98 -1.69 21.52 -40.81
N PRO A 99 -2.37 20.65 -41.61
CA PRO A 99 -1.89 19.98 -42.82
C PRO A 99 -2.86 19.99 -44.05
N VAL A 100 -2.35 19.41 -45.14
CA VAL A 100 -2.87 19.20 -46.51
C VAL A 100 -4.00 18.13 -46.63
N PRO A 101 -4.66 18.01 -47.81
CA PRO A 101 -6.08 17.65 -47.99
C PRO A 101 -6.32 16.22 -48.51
N ASN A 102 -7.59 15.84 -48.72
CA ASN A 102 -7.96 14.71 -49.57
C ASN A 102 -9.04 15.10 -50.59
N SER A 103 -8.85 14.56 -51.79
CA SER A 103 -9.43 14.94 -53.08
C SER A 103 -10.47 13.93 -53.61
N TYR A 104 -10.90 14.20 -54.86
CA TYR A 104 -11.63 13.37 -55.84
C TYR A 104 -13.17 13.44 -55.75
N GLY A 105 -13.95 13.64 -56.83
CA GLY A 105 -13.68 13.69 -58.27
C GLY A 105 -15.00 13.85 -59.07
N THR A 106 -14.99 14.60 -60.18
CA THR A 106 -15.09 14.16 -61.60
C THR A 106 -16.49 13.87 -62.21
N ARG A 107 -16.86 14.61 -63.28
CA ARG A 107 -17.33 14.13 -64.62
C ARG A 107 -17.58 15.35 -65.57
N THR A 108 -16.84 15.55 -66.67
CA THR A 108 -17.07 15.12 -68.09
C THR A 108 -18.46 15.50 -68.63
N SER A 109 -18.72 16.25 -69.72
CA SER A 109 -18.15 16.23 -71.09
C SER A 109 -18.66 17.39 -72.00
N ARG A 110 -17.76 18.00 -72.79
CA ARG A 110 -17.78 18.15 -74.28
C ARG A 110 -18.72 19.15 -75.00
N ALA A 111 -18.14 20.27 -75.50
CA ALA A 111 -18.17 20.76 -76.91
C ALA A 111 -17.38 22.10 -77.06
N ASN A 112 -16.43 22.18 -78.00
CA ASN A 112 -15.56 23.35 -78.34
C ASN A 112 -15.93 23.86 -79.77
N PRO A 113 -15.53 25.07 -80.28
CA PRO A 113 -14.43 25.92 -79.83
C PRO A 113 -14.67 27.45 -79.88
N MET A 114 -14.56 28.11 -78.74
CA MET A 114 -13.94 29.44 -78.67
C MET A 114 -12.85 29.30 -77.62
N SER A 115 -11.62 29.70 -77.94
CA SER A 115 -10.47 29.46 -77.07
C SER A 115 -10.72 30.05 -75.69
N GLU A 116 -10.87 29.14 -74.74
CA GLU A 116 -11.15 29.35 -73.30
C GLU A 116 -10.14 30.31 -72.66
N GLU A 117 -8.96 30.42 -73.27
CA GLU A 117 -7.88 31.36 -72.98
C GLU A 117 -8.36 32.82 -72.96
N LYS A 118 -9.18 33.27 -73.93
CA LYS A 118 -9.69 34.66 -73.96
C LYS A 118 -10.81 34.93 -72.96
N LEU A 119 -11.62 33.93 -72.64
CA LEU A 119 -12.73 34.09 -71.70
C LEU A 119 -12.24 34.05 -70.25
N PHE A 120 -11.22 33.22 -69.98
CA PHE A 120 -10.55 33.15 -68.70
C PHE A 120 -9.65 34.37 -68.45
N GLU A 121 -9.00 34.90 -69.49
CA GLU A 121 -8.24 36.15 -69.41
C GLU A 121 -9.12 37.37 -69.06
N ASP A 122 -10.35 37.45 -69.59
CA ASP A 122 -11.30 38.53 -69.26
C ASP A 122 -11.88 38.43 -67.83
N ILE A 123 -12.15 37.21 -67.34
CA ILE A 123 -12.65 36.98 -65.96
C ILE A 123 -11.52 37.15 -64.92
N PHE A 124 -10.31 36.70 -65.25
CA PHE A 124 -9.13 36.86 -64.41
C PHE A 124 -8.65 38.32 -64.32
N MET A 125 -8.84 39.11 -65.40
CA MET A 125 -8.63 40.57 -65.39
C MET A 125 -9.66 41.35 -64.57
N GLN A 126 -10.86 40.80 -64.33
CA GLN A 126 -11.85 41.40 -63.43
C GLN A 126 -11.56 41.12 -61.95
N TYR A 127 -11.08 39.92 -61.59
CA TYR A 127 -10.76 39.57 -60.20
C TYR A 127 -9.56 40.36 -59.64
N THR A 128 -8.63 40.76 -60.50
CA THR A 128 -7.44 41.54 -60.11
C THR A 128 -7.69 43.05 -59.97
N LYS A 129 -8.88 43.56 -60.33
CA LYS A 129 -9.22 45.01 -60.32
C LYS A 129 -10.32 45.44 -59.33
N GLY A 130 -10.82 44.56 -58.46
CA GLY A 130 -11.95 44.87 -57.56
C GLY A 130 -11.70 44.73 -56.06
N THR A 131 -11.45 45.86 -55.39
CA THR A 131 -12.05 46.27 -54.09
C THR A 131 -11.93 45.37 -52.84
N TYR A 132 -10.92 45.63 -52.00
CA TYR A 132 -10.91 45.70 -50.51
C TYR A 132 -9.51 46.29 -50.18
N GLY A 133 -9.30 47.58 -49.87
CA GLY A 133 -9.84 48.38 -48.79
C GLY A 133 -8.66 48.78 -47.87
N GLY A 134 -8.44 50.07 -47.62
CA GLY A 134 -7.64 50.55 -46.48
C GLY A 134 -6.45 51.46 -46.81
N SER A 135 -6.51 52.68 -46.27
CA SER A 135 -5.44 53.68 -46.26
C SER A 135 -4.10 53.13 -45.79
N ALA A 136 -3.04 53.40 -46.55
CA ALA A 136 -1.65 53.15 -46.14
C ALA A 136 -1.13 54.31 -45.27
N PRO A 137 -0.48 54.04 -44.12
CA PRO A 137 0.29 55.06 -43.43
C PRO A 137 1.64 55.25 -44.14
N ASN A 138 2.04 56.52 -44.19
CA ASN A 138 3.27 57.03 -44.76
C ASN A 138 4.51 56.31 -44.16
N SER A 139 5.26 55.57 -44.98
CA SER A 139 6.62 55.14 -44.65
C SER A 139 7.50 55.25 -45.89
N LYS A 140 8.46 56.18 -45.81
CA LYS A 140 9.60 56.29 -46.71
C LYS A 140 10.32 54.94 -46.76
N ASN A 141 10.55 54.40 -47.96
CA ASN A 141 11.82 53.79 -48.38
C ASN A 141 11.72 53.24 -49.82
N ASN A 142 12.67 53.68 -50.65
CA ASN A 142 13.00 53.10 -51.95
C ASN A 142 13.39 51.62 -51.78
N CYS A 143 12.79 50.71 -52.57
CA CYS A 143 13.55 49.65 -53.26
C CYS A 143 12.67 48.92 -54.29
N GLU A 144 13.20 48.90 -55.52
CA GLU A 144 13.12 47.82 -56.52
C GLU A 144 11.80 47.50 -57.22
N GLY A 145 11.77 47.92 -58.48
CA GLY A 145 10.72 47.68 -59.46
C GLY A 145 10.48 46.21 -59.78
N PHE A 146 9.20 45.87 -59.88
CA PHE A 146 8.74 44.69 -60.58
C PHE A 146 8.68 44.98 -62.08
N ARG A 147 9.74 44.61 -62.82
CA ARG A 147 9.64 44.45 -64.28
C ARG A 147 8.73 43.26 -64.59
N ARG A 148 7.79 43.46 -65.51
CA ARG A 148 7.09 42.36 -66.19
C ARG A 148 8.08 41.56 -67.04
N PRO A 149 8.12 40.22 -66.96
CA PRO A 149 8.73 39.41 -68.00
C PRO A 149 7.66 38.99 -69.03
N GLY A 150 8.02 39.11 -70.30
CA GLY A 150 7.19 38.72 -71.44
C GLY A 150 7.29 37.23 -71.79
N ASN A 151 6.28 36.79 -72.55
CA ASN A 151 6.22 35.64 -73.46
C ASN A 151 7.18 34.47 -73.24
N SER A 152 6.70 33.44 -72.54
CA SER A 152 6.91 32.05 -72.94
C SER A 152 5.61 31.28 -72.74
N GLU A 153 5.03 30.78 -73.84
CA GLU A 153 3.94 29.81 -73.81
C GLU A 153 4.46 28.50 -73.20
N THR A 154 4.49 28.42 -71.87
CA THR A 154 4.36 27.12 -71.22
C THR A 154 2.88 26.76 -71.33
N SER A 155 2.56 26.01 -72.39
CA SER A 155 1.20 25.58 -72.69
C SER A 155 0.50 25.08 -71.43
N PHE A 156 -0.77 25.46 -71.23
CA PHE A 156 -1.61 25.01 -70.12
C PHE A 156 -1.49 23.50 -69.84
N SER A 157 -1.23 22.68 -70.87
CA SER A 157 -0.96 21.25 -70.74
C SER A 157 0.29 20.92 -69.92
N GLU A 158 1.37 21.68 -70.04
CA GLU A 158 2.58 21.52 -69.23
C GLU A 158 2.37 22.02 -67.80
N TRP A 159 1.68 23.15 -67.63
CA TRP A 159 1.30 23.64 -66.31
C TRP A 159 0.38 22.67 -65.57
N PHE A 160 -0.60 22.10 -66.26
CA PHE A 160 -1.54 21.12 -65.71
C PHE A 160 -0.85 19.78 -65.38
N LYS A 161 0.02 19.27 -66.26
CA LYS A 161 0.85 18.09 -65.96
C LYS A 161 1.75 18.31 -64.75
N ARG A 162 2.38 19.48 -64.66
CA ARG A 162 3.17 19.86 -63.48
C ARG A 162 2.32 19.92 -62.21
N LYS A 163 1.10 20.46 -62.28
CA LYS A 163 0.18 20.50 -61.14
C LYS A 163 -0.32 19.12 -60.71
N GLN A 164 -0.56 18.21 -61.66
CA GLN A 164 -0.88 16.81 -61.36
C GLN A 164 0.30 16.09 -60.69
N GLU A 165 1.52 16.33 -61.17
CA GLU A 165 2.73 15.77 -60.56
C GLU A 165 2.97 16.33 -59.14
N GLU A 166 2.74 17.63 -58.93
CA GLU A 166 2.80 18.26 -57.60
C GLU A 166 1.76 17.65 -56.62
N LEU A 167 0.55 17.35 -57.09
CA LEU A 167 -0.46 16.65 -56.28
C LEU A 167 -0.04 15.23 -55.94
N ARG A 168 0.48 14.48 -56.92
CA ARG A 168 0.97 13.12 -56.71
C ARG A 168 2.13 13.08 -55.70
N GLN A 169 3.07 14.01 -55.81
CA GLN A 169 4.16 14.17 -54.84
C GLN A 169 3.63 14.55 -53.45
N ALA A 170 2.62 15.41 -53.37
CA ALA A 170 1.99 15.76 -52.10
C ALA A 170 1.30 14.55 -51.44
N GLU A 171 0.64 13.69 -52.22
CA GLU A 171 0.06 12.43 -51.74
C GLU A 171 1.12 11.43 -51.26
N GLU A 172 2.22 11.29 -51.99
CA GLU A 172 3.35 10.44 -51.60
C GLU A 172 3.96 10.94 -50.27
N VAL A 173 4.12 12.26 -50.10
CA VAL A 173 4.56 12.85 -48.83
C VAL A 173 3.56 12.59 -47.70
N CYS A 174 2.25 12.65 -47.97
CA CYS A 174 1.23 12.35 -46.95
C CYS A 174 1.25 10.87 -46.54
N LYS A 175 1.43 9.95 -47.49
CA LYS A 175 1.62 8.52 -47.20
C LYS A 175 2.89 8.26 -46.40
N ALA A 176 4.01 8.87 -46.79
CA ALA A 176 5.27 8.76 -46.04
C ALA A 176 5.16 9.29 -44.60
N LYS A 177 4.44 10.40 -44.38
CA LYS A 177 4.15 10.92 -43.02
C LYS A 177 3.28 9.96 -42.21
N LEU A 178 2.27 9.34 -42.83
CA LEU A 178 1.40 8.37 -42.16
C LEU A 178 2.17 7.09 -41.79
N ASP A 179 3.04 6.61 -42.67
CA ASP A 179 3.87 5.43 -42.39
C ASP A 179 4.93 5.72 -41.34
N TYR A 180 5.54 6.91 -41.35
CA TYR A 180 6.42 7.37 -40.27
C TYR A 180 5.69 7.46 -38.92
N ALA A 181 4.45 7.96 -38.90
CA ALA A 181 3.64 8.01 -37.68
C ALA A 181 3.33 6.60 -37.14
N LYS A 182 2.98 5.64 -38.01
CA LYS A 182 2.80 4.24 -37.61
C LYS A 182 4.08 3.62 -37.06
N GLN A 183 5.23 3.90 -37.68
CA GLN A 183 6.52 3.43 -37.18
C GLN A 183 6.80 4.00 -35.78
N LEU A 184 6.56 5.29 -35.58
CA LEU A 184 6.71 5.95 -34.28
C LEU A 184 5.82 5.29 -33.21
N GLU A 185 4.54 5.02 -33.51
CA GLU A 185 3.66 4.31 -32.58
C GLU A 185 4.16 2.90 -32.23
N THR A 186 4.73 2.16 -33.19
CA THR A 186 5.32 0.84 -32.90
C THR A 186 6.58 0.93 -32.05
N GLU A 187 7.42 1.95 -32.25
CA GLU A 187 8.59 2.19 -31.42
C GLU A 187 8.20 2.62 -30.00
N GLU A 188 7.17 3.46 -29.85
CA GLU A 188 6.64 3.85 -28.56
C GLU A 188 6.05 2.65 -27.80
N LYS A 189 5.33 1.76 -28.49
CA LYS A 189 4.85 0.50 -27.90
C LYS A 189 6.00 -0.39 -27.43
N LYS A 190 7.03 -0.58 -28.27
CA LYS A 190 8.23 -1.33 -27.88
C LYS A 190 8.94 -0.72 -26.68
N ARG A 191 9.15 0.60 -26.66
CA ARG A 191 9.73 1.30 -25.51
C ARG A 191 8.88 1.16 -24.25
N ALA A 192 7.55 1.22 -24.39
CA ALA A 192 6.64 1.01 -23.27
C ALA A 192 6.69 -0.43 -22.74
N GLU A 193 6.79 -1.43 -23.62
CA GLU A 193 6.97 -2.84 -23.26
C GLU A 193 8.33 -3.07 -22.58
N GLU A 194 9.42 -2.53 -23.12
CA GLU A 194 10.74 -2.57 -22.50
C GLU A 194 10.72 -1.94 -21.11
N TRP A 195 10.02 -0.81 -20.95
CA TRP A 195 9.89 -0.14 -19.66
C TRP A 195 9.07 -0.96 -18.66
N ARG A 196 7.98 -1.61 -19.11
CA ARG A 196 7.18 -2.54 -18.29
C ARG A 196 8.00 -3.75 -17.85
N ASN A 197 8.71 -4.38 -18.78
CA ASN A 197 9.59 -5.51 -18.48
C ASN A 197 10.69 -5.13 -17.49
N LEU A 198 11.24 -3.91 -17.60
CA LEU A 198 12.23 -3.41 -16.66
C LEU A 198 11.64 -3.16 -15.26
N GLN A 199 10.40 -2.65 -15.17
CA GLN A 199 9.71 -2.51 -13.89
C GLN A 199 9.41 -3.86 -13.26
N GLU A 200 8.87 -4.80 -14.03
CA GLU A 200 8.56 -6.14 -13.56
C GLU A 200 9.83 -6.86 -13.09
N LYS A 201 10.95 -6.70 -13.80
CA LYS A 201 12.25 -7.24 -13.36
C LYS A 201 12.70 -6.64 -12.03
N ARG A 202 12.55 -5.32 -11.85
CA ARG A 202 12.89 -4.65 -10.58
C ARG A 202 11.97 -5.06 -9.43
N GLU A 203 10.69 -5.31 -9.72
CA GLU A 203 9.73 -5.79 -8.73
C GLU A 203 10.05 -7.24 -8.34
N ARG A 204 10.32 -8.11 -9.31
CA ARG A 204 10.80 -9.48 -9.05
C ARG A 204 12.09 -9.51 -8.24
N GLU A 205 13.07 -8.66 -8.57
CA GLU A 205 14.31 -8.55 -7.79
C GLU A 205 14.04 -8.15 -6.34
N ARG A 206 13.13 -7.19 -6.09
CA ARG A 206 12.72 -6.81 -4.73
C ARG A 206 11.95 -7.91 -4.01
N GLU A 207 11.08 -8.61 -4.71
CA GLU A 207 10.32 -9.74 -4.16
C GLU A 207 11.24 -10.89 -3.79
N GLU A 208 12.23 -11.22 -4.64
CA GLU A 208 13.27 -12.20 -4.36
C GLU A 208 14.13 -11.79 -3.15
N GLU A 209 14.47 -10.50 -3.02
CA GLU A 209 15.17 -9.99 -1.84
C GLU A 209 14.34 -10.17 -0.56
N LEU A 210 13.06 -9.81 -0.60
CA LEU A 210 12.13 -10.00 0.52
C LEU A 210 11.94 -11.49 0.85
N GLU A 211 11.87 -12.36 -0.16
CA GLU A 211 11.77 -13.80 0.02
C GLU A 211 13.05 -14.37 0.64
N ARG A 212 14.22 -13.93 0.20
CA ARG A 212 15.51 -14.28 0.82
C ARG A 212 15.58 -13.82 2.26
N GLU A 213 15.09 -12.62 2.58
CA GLU A 213 15.01 -12.13 3.95
C GLU A 213 14.05 -12.97 4.80
N ARG A 214 12.85 -13.27 4.29
CA ARG A 214 11.90 -14.17 4.98
C ARG A 214 12.49 -15.55 5.22
N ALA A 215 13.21 -16.12 4.23
CA ALA A 215 13.88 -17.40 4.36
C ALA A 215 15.00 -17.36 5.41
N ARG A 216 15.77 -16.27 5.47
CA ARG A 216 16.78 -16.06 6.53
C ARG A 216 16.14 -16.01 7.92
N MET A 217 15.09 -15.20 8.08
CA MET A 217 14.36 -15.09 9.35
C MET A 217 13.76 -16.44 9.78
N ALA A 218 13.15 -17.18 8.85
CA ALA A 218 12.61 -18.50 9.12
C ALA A 218 13.71 -19.50 9.54
N TRP A 219 14.87 -19.45 8.88
CA TRP A 219 16.02 -20.29 9.24
C TRP A 219 16.59 -19.94 10.62
N GLU A 220 16.71 -18.65 10.93
CA GLU A 220 17.15 -18.19 12.26
C GLU A 220 16.16 -18.61 13.36
N GLU A 221 14.85 -18.50 13.10
CA GLU A 221 13.81 -18.94 14.02
C GLU A 221 13.84 -20.45 14.23
N GLU A 222 14.03 -21.24 13.16
CA GLU A 222 14.17 -22.69 13.27
C GLU A 222 15.42 -23.07 14.06
N ASN A 223 16.55 -22.38 13.87
CA ASN A 223 17.75 -22.59 14.67
C ASN A 223 17.50 -22.28 16.15
N ARG A 224 16.85 -21.16 16.47
CA ARG A 224 16.46 -20.85 17.86
C ARG A 224 15.53 -21.91 18.45
N ARG A 225 14.63 -22.47 17.65
CA ARG A 225 13.76 -23.59 18.05
C ARG A 225 14.59 -24.83 18.37
N ARG A 226 15.53 -25.20 17.51
CA ARG A 226 16.46 -26.32 17.72
C ARG A 226 17.33 -26.13 18.95
N GLU A 227 17.82 -24.91 19.21
CA GLU A 227 18.59 -24.58 20.41
C GLU A 227 17.76 -24.73 21.68
N ARG A 228 16.51 -24.25 21.68
CA ARG A 228 15.58 -24.44 22.82
C ARG A 228 15.29 -25.92 23.06
N GLU A 229 15.05 -26.71 22.01
CA GLU A 229 14.87 -28.16 22.12
C GLU A 229 16.14 -28.86 22.61
N ALA A 230 17.32 -28.42 22.19
CA ALA A 230 18.59 -28.95 22.69
C ALA A 230 18.78 -28.61 24.18
N ALA A 231 18.47 -27.38 24.60
CA ALA A 231 18.55 -26.95 25.99
C ALA A 231 17.58 -27.73 26.90
N THR A 232 16.34 -27.98 26.46
CA THR A 232 15.39 -28.78 27.24
C THR A 232 15.84 -30.24 27.36
N ARG A 233 16.42 -30.81 26.30
CA ARG A 233 17.04 -32.15 26.34
C ARG A 233 18.23 -32.20 27.30
N GLN A 234 19.09 -31.18 27.29
CA GLN A 234 20.23 -31.08 28.20
C GLN A 234 19.76 -30.98 29.65
N HIS A 235 18.82 -30.09 29.95
CA HIS A 235 18.25 -29.95 31.29
C HIS A 235 17.62 -31.26 31.78
N LYS A 236 16.88 -31.97 30.92
CA LYS A 236 16.32 -33.29 31.27
C LYS A 236 17.43 -34.31 31.55
N ALA A 237 18.48 -34.35 30.73
CA ALA A 237 19.62 -35.23 30.95
C ALA A 237 20.38 -34.89 32.24
N GLU A 238 20.50 -33.61 32.59
CA GLU A 238 21.09 -33.16 33.86
C GLU A 238 20.24 -33.58 35.05
N GLN A 239 18.91 -33.43 34.98
CA GLN A 239 17.99 -33.92 36.00
C GLN A 239 18.08 -35.44 36.17
N GLU A 240 18.19 -36.20 35.08
CA GLU A 240 18.39 -37.65 35.14
C GLU A 240 19.74 -37.99 35.78
N LYS A 241 20.81 -37.27 35.43
CA LYS A 241 22.13 -37.43 36.08
C LYS A 241 22.08 -37.12 37.58
N GLN A 242 21.38 -36.06 37.98
CA GLN A 242 21.19 -35.70 39.39
C GLN A 242 20.44 -36.81 40.14
N LYS A 243 19.34 -37.31 39.58
CA LYS A 243 18.60 -38.46 40.16
C LYS A 243 19.48 -39.70 40.29
N MET A 244 20.30 -40.00 39.28
CA MET A 244 21.23 -41.12 39.34
C MET A 244 22.33 -40.92 40.40
N ALA A 245 22.82 -39.69 40.57
CA ALA A 245 23.80 -39.34 41.59
C ALA A 245 23.20 -39.44 43.01
N GLU A 246 22.01 -38.89 43.22
CA GLU A 246 21.25 -39.00 44.47
C GLU A 246 20.99 -40.47 44.82
N TYR A 247 20.58 -41.28 43.83
CA TYR A 247 20.40 -42.71 44.02
C TYR A 247 21.72 -43.41 44.38
N ALA A 248 22.83 -43.06 43.74
CA ALA A 248 24.14 -43.60 44.07
C ALA A 248 24.61 -43.21 45.49
N GLU A 249 24.33 -41.98 45.93
CA GLU A 249 24.61 -41.56 47.32
C GLU A 249 23.73 -42.31 48.33
N PHE A 250 22.46 -42.51 48.01
CA PHE A 250 21.56 -43.31 48.84
C PHE A 250 22.07 -44.75 48.99
N GLN A 251 22.51 -45.37 47.90
CA GLN A 251 23.13 -46.70 47.92
C GLN A 251 24.40 -46.74 48.78
N LYS A 252 25.26 -45.71 48.69
CA LYS A 252 26.44 -45.59 49.55
C LYS A 252 26.07 -45.47 51.03
N LYS A 253 25.05 -44.66 51.37
CA LYS A 253 24.55 -44.54 52.75
C LYS A 253 24.04 -45.88 53.27
N GLN A 254 23.23 -46.59 52.49
CA GLN A 254 22.77 -47.93 52.87
C GLN A 254 23.92 -48.91 53.11
N GLN A 255 24.97 -48.86 52.30
CA GLN A 255 26.17 -49.69 52.53
C GLN A 255 26.88 -49.31 53.84
N VAL A 256 27.03 -48.03 54.14
CA VAL A 256 27.63 -47.57 55.40
C VAL A 256 26.78 -47.96 56.61
N ASP A 257 25.45 -47.86 56.51
CA ASP A 257 24.51 -48.27 57.55
C ASP A 257 24.57 -49.79 57.78
N LEU A 258 24.70 -50.58 56.71
CA LEU A 258 24.95 -52.02 56.78
C LEU A 258 26.28 -52.34 57.48
N ASP A 259 27.36 -51.67 57.10
CA ASP A 259 28.69 -51.87 57.69
C ASP A 259 28.72 -51.48 59.17
N THR A 260 28.02 -50.41 59.55
CA THR A 260 27.89 -49.99 60.96
C THR A 260 27.09 -50.99 61.77
N HIS A 261 25.94 -51.45 61.27
CA HIS A 261 25.19 -52.53 61.92
C HIS A 261 25.98 -53.83 62.03
N LEU A 262 26.75 -54.21 61.01
CA LEU A 262 27.62 -55.38 61.09
C LEU A 262 28.69 -55.22 62.17
N LYS A 263 29.25 -54.03 62.35
CA LYS A 263 30.19 -53.72 63.45
C LYS A 263 29.52 -53.81 64.81
N GLU A 264 28.32 -53.25 64.98
CA GLU A 264 27.55 -53.34 66.22
C GLU A 264 27.14 -54.78 66.56
N LEU A 265 26.77 -55.58 65.56
CA LEU A 265 26.49 -57.00 65.76
C LEU A 265 27.77 -57.75 66.17
N ALA A 266 28.91 -57.39 65.60
CA ALA A 266 30.19 -57.98 66.00
C ALA A 266 30.57 -57.60 67.45
N THR A 267 30.31 -56.37 67.91
CA THR A 267 30.54 -55.99 69.32
C THR A 267 29.57 -56.69 70.25
N LYS A 268 28.26 -56.70 69.93
CA LYS A 268 27.26 -57.43 70.71
C LYS A 268 27.56 -58.93 70.78
N LYS A 269 28.04 -59.53 69.69
CA LYS A 269 28.47 -60.93 69.70
C LYS A 269 29.62 -61.16 70.68
N ARG A 270 30.62 -60.27 70.71
CA ARG A 270 31.73 -60.35 71.69
C ARG A 270 31.21 -60.20 73.13
N GLU A 271 30.34 -59.23 73.38
CA GLU A 271 29.72 -59.03 74.71
C GLU A 271 28.92 -60.26 75.15
N LEU A 272 28.10 -60.85 74.27
CA LEU A 272 27.35 -62.06 74.56
C LEU A 272 28.25 -63.28 74.77
N GLU A 273 29.37 -63.38 74.05
CA GLU A 273 30.38 -64.43 74.30
C GLU A 273 31.04 -64.26 75.67
N GLU A 274 31.30 -63.03 76.09
CA GLU A 274 31.78 -62.72 77.44
C GLU A 274 30.73 -63.01 78.51
N GLU A 275 29.46 -62.63 78.29
CA GLU A 275 28.36 -62.95 79.19
C GLU A 275 28.09 -64.46 79.28
N ARG A 276 28.18 -65.20 78.17
CA ARG A 276 28.09 -66.67 78.21
C ARG A 276 29.21 -67.29 79.03
N ARG A 277 30.42 -66.72 79.00
CA ARG A 277 31.51 -67.13 79.88
C ARG A 277 31.19 -66.82 81.34
N ARG A 278 30.64 -65.62 81.64
CA ARG A 278 30.22 -65.23 83.00
C ARG A 278 29.07 -66.10 83.54
N LEU A 279 28.05 -66.36 82.72
CA LEU A 279 26.93 -67.21 83.07
C LEU A 279 27.32 -68.68 83.17
N ALA A 280 28.34 -69.16 82.44
CA ALA A 280 28.88 -70.50 82.65
C ALA A 280 29.52 -70.59 84.05
N THR A 281 30.32 -69.59 84.44
CA THR A 281 30.89 -69.52 85.79
C THR A 281 29.83 -69.33 86.88
N GLU A 282 28.78 -68.56 86.62
CA GLU A 282 27.69 -68.32 87.57
C GLU A 282 26.73 -69.52 87.64
N LYS A 283 26.50 -70.27 86.55
CA LYS A 283 25.74 -71.52 86.59
C LYS A 283 26.46 -72.63 87.34
N GLU A 284 27.79 -72.70 87.24
CA GLU A 284 28.59 -73.57 88.12
C GLU A 284 28.40 -73.18 89.59
N GLN A 285 28.25 -71.88 89.90
CA GLN A 285 27.95 -71.40 91.25
C GLN A 285 26.48 -71.61 91.66
N ALA A 286 25.53 -71.45 90.75
CA ALA A 286 24.09 -71.45 91.01
C ALA A 286 23.43 -72.83 90.89
N GLN A 287 24.10 -73.85 90.33
CA GLN A 287 23.73 -75.26 90.55
C GLN A 287 23.76 -75.65 92.06
N GLN A 288 24.17 -74.72 92.92
CA GLN A 288 24.16 -74.82 94.37
C GLN A 288 22.89 -74.24 95.05
N ASP A 289 21.98 -73.50 94.37
CA ASP A 289 20.88 -72.76 95.06
C ASP A 289 19.44 -72.88 94.46
N THR A 290 18.41 -72.61 95.29
CA THR A 290 17.07 -73.26 95.34
C THR A 290 15.83 -72.45 94.83
N THR A 291 14.63 -73.07 94.90
CA THR A 291 13.36 -72.89 94.15
C THR A 291 12.52 -71.59 94.35
N GLU A 292 12.88 -70.64 95.21
CA GLU A 292 12.03 -69.44 95.46
C GLU A 292 12.03 -68.41 94.31
N GLN A 293 13.08 -68.43 93.47
CA GLN A 293 13.26 -67.49 92.37
C GLN A 293 12.20 -67.61 91.26
N GLU A 294 11.51 -68.76 91.15
CA GLU A 294 10.53 -69.01 90.09
C GLU A 294 9.24 -68.21 90.26
N ARG A 295 8.81 -67.91 91.50
CA ARG A 295 7.58 -67.16 91.75
C ARG A 295 7.72 -65.68 91.39
N SER A 296 8.86 -65.06 91.73
CA SER A 296 9.16 -63.65 91.38
C SER A 296 9.22 -63.46 89.85
N ARG A 297 9.68 -64.46 89.10
CA ARG A 297 9.73 -64.40 87.62
C ARG A 297 8.33 -64.32 87.00
N ARG A 298 7.37 -65.09 87.52
CA ARG A 298 5.98 -65.10 87.02
C ARG A 298 5.28 -63.75 87.26
N GLU A 299 5.56 -63.09 88.37
CA GLU A 299 4.97 -61.80 88.68
C GLU A 299 5.54 -60.67 87.80
N ARG A 300 6.85 -60.66 87.56
CA ARG A 300 7.49 -59.77 86.57
C ARG A 300 6.96 -60.01 85.16
N GLN A 301 6.63 -61.26 84.82
CA GLN A 301 6.07 -61.60 83.52
C GLN A 301 4.66 -61.02 83.34
N ARG A 302 3.81 -61.10 84.38
CA ARG A 302 2.47 -60.48 84.36
C ARG A 302 2.51 -58.96 84.23
N GLN A 303 3.43 -58.28 84.92
CA GLN A 303 3.59 -56.83 84.80
C GLN A 303 4.01 -56.44 83.37
N ARG A 304 4.95 -57.16 82.78
CA ARG A 304 5.35 -56.94 81.38
C ARG A 304 4.20 -57.15 80.40
N GLU A 305 3.37 -58.16 80.62
CA GLU A 305 2.18 -58.40 79.79
C GLU A 305 1.17 -57.25 79.87
N GLN A 306 0.96 -56.66 81.05
CA GLN A 306 0.09 -55.49 81.23
C GLN A 306 0.67 -54.23 80.58
N ASP A 307 1.98 -54.02 80.71
CA ASP A 307 2.67 -52.89 80.07
C ASP A 307 2.58 -52.98 78.55
N ILE A 308 2.84 -54.16 77.98
CA ILE A 308 2.70 -54.43 76.53
C ILE A 308 1.26 -54.18 76.06
N ALA A 309 0.25 -54.62 76.82
CA ALA A 309 -1.15 -54.39 76.47
C ALA A 309 -1.50 -52.88 76.46
N SER A 310 -0.99 -52.10 77.42
CA SER A 310 -1.22 -50.65 77.47
C SER A 310 -0.55 -49.90 76.32
N GLU A 311 0.65 -50.32 75.91
CA GLU A 311 1.37 -49.73 74.78
C GLU A 311 0.74 -50.11 73.43
N LEU A 312 0.20 -51.32 73.29
CA LEU A 312 -0.60 -51.71 72.11
C LEU A 312 -1.84 -50.81 71.95
N GLN A 313 -2.58 -50.55 73.03
CA GLN A 313 -3.74 -49.66 72.97
C GLN A 313 -3.37 -48.22 72.58
N LYS A 314 -2.23 -47.70 73.09
CA LYS A 314 -1.73 -46.38 72.67
C LYS A 314 -1.31 -46.37 71.20
N ALA A 315 -0.71 -47.45 70.71
CA ALA A 315 -0.34 -47.58 69.30
C ALA A 315 -1.58 -47.62 68.39
N GLU A 316 -2.64 -48.35 68.78
CA GLU A 316 -3.91 -48.40 68.06
C GLU A 316 -4.58 -47.02 67.96
N LEU A 317 -4.61 -46.25 69.05
CA LEU A 317 -5.15 -44.88 69.02
C LEU A 317 -4.35 -43.95 68.10
N LYS A 318 -3.02 -44.06 68.10
CA LYS A 318 -2.16 -43.29 67.17
C LYS A 318 -2.39 -43.67 65.71
N ILE A 319 -2.66 -44.94 65.42
CA ILE A 319 -2.99 -45.39 64.07
C ILE A 319 -4.33 -44.77 63.63
N ILE A 320 -5.36 -44.78 64.49
CA ILE A 320 -6.65 -44.17 64.18
C ILE A 320 -6.51 -42.65 63.95
N GLU A 321 -5.73 -41.97 64.78
CA GLU A 321 -5.46 -40.54 64.63
C GLU A 321 -4.72 -40.23 63.33
N ALA A 322 -3.68 -41.02 62.99
CA ALA A 322 -2.95 -40.87 61.74
C ALA A 322 -3.84 -41.10 60.50
N LEU A 323 -4.74 -42.10 60.55
CA LEU A 323 -5.71 -42.35 59.48
C LEU A 323 -6.72 -41.19 59.35
N ALA A 324 -7.16 -40.59 60.46
CA ALA A 324 -8.02 -39.42 60.43
C ALA A 324 -7.33 -38.18 59.83
N GLN A 325 -6.06 -37.95 60.19
CA GLN A 325 -5.24 -36.88 59.61
C GLN A 325 -5.01 -37.09 58.12
N GLN A 326 -4.74 -38.33 57.68
CA GLN A 326 -4.60 -38.67 56.27
C GLN A 326 -5.91 -38.40 55.50
N ALA A 327 -7.06 -38.80 56.04
CA ALA A 327 -8.36 -38.53 55.42
C ALA A 327 -8.67 -37.03 55.29
N GLN A 328 -8.32 -36.22 56.31
CA GLN A 328 -8.46 -34.76 56.25
C GLN A 328 -7.53 -34.13 55.20
N HIS A 329 -6.28 -34.61 55.11
CA HIS A 329 -5.35 -34.16 54.09
C HIS A 329 -5.85 -34.48 52.67
N GLU A 330 -6.29 -35.72 52.42
CA GLU A 330 -6.86 -36.13 51.13
C GLU A 330 -8.11 -35.33 50.76
N ALA A 331 -8.99 -35.02 51.72
CA ALA A 331 -10.15 -34.16 51.49
C ALA A 331 -9.73 -32.72 51.12
N SER A 332 -8.70 -32.18 51.77
CA SER A 332 -8.18 -30.84 51.48
C SER A 332 -7.53 -30.75 50.10
N GLU A 333 -6.81 -31.78 49.68
CA GLU A 333 -6.20 -31.86 48.35
C GLU A 333 -7.27 -32.00 47.26
N LYS A 334 -8.28 -32.86 47.46
CA LYS A 334 -9.44 -32.94 46.55
C LYS A 334 -10.17 -31.61 46.42
N ALA A 335 -10.32 -30.85 47.50
CA ALA A 335 -10.93 -29.52 47.47
C ALA A 335 -10.07 -28.50 46.70
N ARG A 336 -8.74 -28.54 46.85
CA ARG A 336 -7.80 -27.71 46.08
C ARG A 336 -7.81 -28.05 44.59
N GLU A 337 -7.84 -29.34 44.25
CA GLU A 337 -7.95 -29.80 42.87
C GLU A 337 -9.28 -29.38 42.23
N ALA A 338 -10.39 -29.51 42.94
CA ALA A 338 -11.69 -29.05 42.47
C ALA A 338 -11.69 -27.53 42.21
N LYS A 339 -11.06 -26.74 43.10
CA LYS A 339 -10.92 -25.29 42.90
C LYS A 339 -10.07 -24.95 41.69
N ARG A 340 -8.93 -25.64 41.49
CA ARG A 340 -8.08 -25.46 40.30
C ARG A 340 -8.84 -25.76 39.00
N LYS A 341 -9.62 -26.84 38.97
CA LYS A 341 -10.48 -27.17 37.82
C LYS A 341 -11.53 -26.09 37.56
N GLN A 342 -12.18 -25.57 38.61
CA GLN A 342 -13.13 -24.47 38.46
C GLN A 342 -12.48 -23.18 37.96
N GLU A 343 -11.28 -22.85 38.43
CA GLU A 343 -10.50 -21.70 37.96
C GLU A 343 -10.07 -21.87 36.49
N GLU A 344 -9.66 -23.08 36.09
CA GLU A 344 -9.30 -23.41 34.71
C GLU A 344 -10.51 -23.35 33.78
N GLU A 345 -11.65 -23.93 34.17
CA GLU A 345 -12.92 -23.83 33.42
C GLU A 345 -13.39 -22.38 33.29
N ALA A 346 -13.28 -21.58 34.37
CA ALA A 346 -13.64 -20.16 34.32
C ALA A 346 -12.72 -19.37 33.38
N ARG A 347 -11.42 -19.68 33.36
CA ARG A 347 -10.47 -19.08 32.43
C ARG A 347 -10.77 -19.46 30.98
N LEU A 348 -11.07 -20.72 30.70
CA LEU A 348 -11.44 -21.17 29.36
C LEU A 348 -12.72 -20.46 28.87
N ARG A 349 -13.73 -20.31 29.73
CA ARG A 349 -14.95 -19.55 29.41
C ARG A 349 -14.65 -18.08 29.12
N GLN A 350 -13.74 -17.46 29.86
CA GLN A 350 -13.30 -16.08 29.59
C GLN A 350 -12.56 -15.96 28.25
N GLU A 351 -11.66 -16.90 27.94
CA GLU A 351 -10.96 -16.95 26.65
C GLU A 351 -11.95 -17.17 25.49
N GLU A 352 -12.99 -17.98 25.65
CA GLU A 352 -14.05 -18.16 24.65
C GLU A 352 -14.88 -16.89 24.43
N LEU A 353 -15.28 -16.19 25.50
CA LEU A 353 -15.98 -14.91 25.40
C LEU A 353 -15.12 -13.86 24.69
N GLN A 354 -13.84 -13.78 25.02
CA GLN A 354 -12.90 -12.87 24.34
C GLN A 354 -12.80 -13.18 22.85
N ARG A 355 -12.70 -14.47 22.47
CA ARG A 355 -12.70 -14.86 21.06
C ARG A 355 -13.99 -14.47 20.34
N GLN A 356 -15.15 -14.60 21.00
CA GLN A 356 -16.43 -14.17 20.41
C GLN A 356 -16.50 -12.66 20.25
N GLU A 357 -16.02 -11.88 21.23
CA GLU A 357 -15.92 -10.42 21.13
C GLU A 357 -14.97 -9.98 20.02
N GLU A 358 -13.80 -10.62 19.91
CA GLU A 358 -12.83 -10.38 18.84
C GLU A 358 -13.41 -10.70 17.47
N GLN A 359 -14.10 -11.84 17.32
CA GLN A 359 -14.78 -12.21 16.08
C GLN A 359 -15.85 -11.19 15.71
N HIS A 360 -16.68 -10.76 16.66
CA HIS A 360 -17.69 -9.74 16.42
C HIS A 360 -17.05 -8.39 16.04
N GLN A 361 -15.96 -7.99 16.70
CA GLN A 361 -15.20 -6.79 16.34
C GLN A 361 -14.62 -6.91 14.92
N GLU A 362 -14.03 -8.04 14.59
CA GLU A 362 -13.49 -8.29 13.25
C GLU A 362 -14.59 -8.26 12.18
N GLU A 363 -15.74 -8.86 12.43
CA GLU A 363 -16.90 -8.82 11.54
C GLU A 363 -17.41 -7.40 11.34
N THR A 364 -17.52 -6.59 12.41
CA THR A 364 -17.94 -5.19 12.29
C THR A 364 -16.94 -4.35 11.50
N LEU A 365 -15.63 -4.58 11.69
CA LEU A 365 -14.59 -3.92 10.90
C LEU A 365 -14.65 -4.34 9.44
N ARG A 366 -14.84 -5.63 9.16
CA ARG A 366 -15.01 -6.16 7.80
C ARG A 366 -16.21 -5.53 7.10
N GLN A 367 -17.36 -5.43 7.78
CA GLN A 367 -18.55 -4.76 7.25
C GLN A 367 -18.28 -3.29 6.94
N LEU A 368 -17.66 -2.55 7.87
CA LEU A 368 -17.32 -1.14 7.65
C LEU A 368 -16.35 -0.95 6.48
N THR A 369 -15.37 -1.84 6.34
CA THR A 369 -14.45 -1.81 5.18
C THR A 369 -15.16 -2.14 3.87
N ALA A 370 -16.06 -3.13 3.86
CA ALA A 370 -16.83 -3.49 2.69
C ALA A 370 -17.77 -2.36 2.25
N GLU A 371 -18.43 -1.68 3.19
CA GLU A 371 -19.26 -0.50 2.93
C GLU A 371 -18.43 0.66 2.35
N GLN A 372 -17.22 0.89 2.87
CA GLN A 372 -16.31 1.90 2.34
C GLN A 372 -15.84 1.56 0.91
N GLU A 373 -15.56 0.29 0.64
CA GLU A 373 -15.21 -0.17 -0.71
C GLU A 373 -16.39 -0.06 -1.67
N GLU A 374 -17.60 -0.43 -1.25
CA GLU A 374 -18.81 -0.27 -2.05
C GLU A 374 -19.08 1.21 -2.36
N ALA A 375 -18.93 2.09 -1.37
CA ALA A 375 -19.05 3.53 -1.56
C ALA A 375 -18.02 4.07 -2.56
N ARG A 376 -16.77 3.58 -2.50
CA ARG A 376 -15.73 3.92 -3.48
C ARG A 376 -16.09 3.45 -4.89
N LEU A 377 -16.55 2.20 -5.03
CA LEU A 377 -16.98 1.65 -6.31
C LEU A 377 -18.20 2.38 -6.89
N LYS A 378 -19.13 2.82 -6.04
CA LYS A 378 -20.26 3.64 -6.45
C LYS A 378 -19.78 5.00 -6.96
N ALA A 379 -18.86 5.65 -6.25
CA ALA A 379 -18.29 6.93 -6.67
C ALA A 379 -17.52 6.82 -8.01
N THR A 380 -16.76 5.74 -8.23
CA THR A 380 -16.07 5.53 -9.52
C THR A 380 -17.06 5.28 -10.65
N ARG A 381 -18.09 4.45 -10.43
CA ARG A 381 -19.17 4.22 -11.42
C ARG A 381 -19.91 5.50 -11.79
N GLU A 382 -20.16 6.38 -10.81
CA GLU A 382 -20.77 7.69 -11.08
C GLU A 382 -19.87 8.61 -11.90
N LEU A 383 -18.56 8.64 -11.61
CA LEU A 383 -17.58 9.40 -12.39
C LEU A 383 -17.46 8.85 -13.82
N ASP A 384 -17.43 7.53 -13.99
CA ASP A 384 -17.40 6.87 -15.29
C ASP A 384 -18.68 7.14 -16.08
N GLY A 385 -19.84 7.14 -15.42
CA GLY A 385 -21.12 7.53 -16.01
C GLY A 385 -21.11 8.98 -16.52
N LYS A 386 -20.60 9.92 -15.71
CA LYS A 386 -20.45 11.33 -16.10
C LYS A 386 -19.47 11.50 -17.27
N ARG A 387 -18.34 10.77 -17.25
CA ARG A 387 -17.37 10.78 -18.35
C ARG A 387 -17.96 10.24 -19.64
N LYS A 388 -18.75 9.16 -19.57
CA LYS A 388 -19.43 8.58 -20.72
C LYS A 388 -20.45 9.56 -21.31
N ALA A 389 -21.27 10.19 -20.46
CA ALA A 389 -22.24 11.20 -20.90
C ALA A 389 -21.57 12.41 -21.58
N LEU A 390 -20.42 12.88 -21.06
CA LEU A 390 -19.64 13.94 -21.69
C LEU A 390 -19.10 13.53 -23.07
N LEU A 391 -18.58 12.29 -23.20
CA LEU A 391 -18.10 11.77 -24.48
C LEU A 391 -19.25 11.64 -25.49
N GLU A 392 -20.42 11.16 -25.06
CA GLU A 392 -21.63 11.12 -25.89
C GLU A 392 -22.04 12.52 -26.37
N GLN A 393 -21.99 13.52 -25.47
CA GLN A 393 -22.27 14.91 -25.84
C GLN A 393 -21.28 15.44 -26.89
N ILE A 394 -19.97 15.20 -26.72
CA ILE A 394 -18.94 15.62 -27.69
C ILE A 394 -19.16 14.95 -29.06
N VAL A 395 -19.53 13.67 -29.07
CA VAL A 395 -19.84 12.94 -30.32
C VAL A 395 -21.08 13.53 -31.01
N LEU A 396 -22.14 13.83 -30.26
CA LEU A 396 -23.34 14.46 -30.80
C LEU A 396 -23.07 15.88 -31.34
N GLU A 397 -22.30 16.69 -30.63
CA GLU A 397 -21.88 18.02 -31.11
C GLU A 397 -21.06 17.92 -32.39
N ARG A 398 -20.14 16.94 -32.47
CA ARG A 398 -19.38 16.68 -33.69
C ARG A 398 -20.29 16.28 -34.86
N GLN A 399 -21.28 15.42 -34.62
CA GLN A 399 -22.25 15.02 -35.65
C GLN A 399 -23.06 16.21 -36.15
N ARG A 400 -23.56 17.06 -35.25
CA ARG A 400 -24.27 18.30 -35.64
C ARG A 400 -23.40 19.20 -36.52
N HIS A 401 -22.13 19.40 -36.14
CA HIS A 401 -21.21 20.17 -36.97
C HIS A 401 -20.94 19.53 -38.33
N GLN A 402 -20.91 18.19 -38.41
CA GLN A 402 -20.81 17.49 -39.70
C GLN A 402 -22.07 17.71 -40.55
N ASP A 403 -23.26 17.58 -39.95
CA ASP A 403 -24.53 17.81 -40.63
C ASP A 403 -24.66 19.27 -41.12
N ASP A 404 -24.22 20.25 -40.31
CA ASP A 404 -24.19 21.67 -40.69
C ASP A 404 -23.25 21.91 -41.88
N VAL A 405 -22.07 21.31 -41.86
CA VAL A 405 -21.10 21.41 -42.98
C VAL A 405 -21.67 20.75 -44.23
N GLU A 406 -22.33 19.60 -44.11
CA GLU A 406 -23.02 18.94 -45.23
C GLU A 406 -24.19 19.77 -45.76
N ALA A 407 -24.96 20.42 -44.89
CA ALA A 407 -26.03 21.33 -45.29
C ALA A 407 -25.48 22.54 -46.06
N MET A 408 -24.39 23.15 -45.57
CA MET A 408 -23.71 24.22 -46.30
C MET A 408 -23.22 23.75 -47.66
N ARG A 409 -22.65 22.54 -47.75
CA ARG A 409 -22.22 21.94 -49.04
C ARG A 409 -23.39 21.79 -50.00
N ARG A 410 -24.52 21.24 -49.55
CA ARG A 410 -25.72 21.10 -50.38
C ARG A 410 -26.24 22.44 -50.89
N GLU A 411 -26.16 23.50 -50.09
CA GLU A 411 -26.58 24.83 -50.53
C GLU A 411 -25.61 25.43 -51.56
N THR A 412 -24.29 25.25 -51.37
CA THR A 412 -23.31 25.58 -52.43
C THR A 412 -23.54 24.80 -53.72
N ASP A 413 -23.75 23.49 -53.64
CA ASP A 413 -24.04 22.64 -54.82
C ASP A 413 -25.33 23.09 -55.52
N ARG A 414 -26.33 23.55 -54.76
CA ARG A 414 -27.56 24.14 -55.28
C ARG A 414 -27.29 25.45 -56.01
N ILE A 415 -26.55 26.37 -55.39
CA ILE A 415 -26.20 27.67 -56.00
C ILE A 415 -25.40 27.44 -57.29
N GLU A 416 -24.43 26.52 -57.27
CA GLU A 416 -23.66 26.12 -58.45
C GLU A 416 -24.56 25.54 -59.55
N ALA A 417 -25.52 24.68 -59.20
CA ALA A 417 -26.47 24.13 -60.15
C ALA A 417 -27.41 25.20 -60.75
N GLU A 418 -27.89 26.15 -59.94
CA GLU A 418 -28.70 27.29 -60.41
C GLU A 418 -27.88 28.20 -61.33
N MET A 419 -26.62 28.48 -60.99
CA MET A 419 -25.69 29.22 -61.86
C MET A 419 -25.43 28.49 -63.18
N GLN A 420 -25.21 27.17 -63.14
CA GLN A 420 -24.96 26.37 -64.33
C GLN A 420 -26.19 26.29 -65.23
N ALA A 421 -27.39 26.10 -64.66
CA ALA A 421 -28.66 26.13 -65.39
C ALA A 421 -28.89 27.48 -66.08
N LYS A 422 -28.58 28.58 -65.38
CA LYS A 422 -28.57 29.93 -65.95
C LYS A 422 -27.58 30.02 -67.12
N LEU A 423 -26.32 29.62 -66.94
CA LEU A 423 -25.31 29.65 -68.02
C LEU A 423 -25.73 28.82 -69.25
N ASP A 424 -26.32 27.65 -69.05
CA ASP A 424 -26.77 26.80 -70.15
C ASP A 424 -28.00 27.40 -70.86
N ALA A 425 -28.93 28.03 -70.13
CA ALA A 425 -30.02 28.80 -70.72
C ALA A 425 -29.52 30.01 -71.55
N LEU A 426 -28.45 30.70 -71.13
CA LEU A 426 -27.81 31.76 -71.94
C LEU A 426 -27.21 31.20 -73.22
N ARG A 427 -26.52 30.06 -73.14
CA ARG A 427 -25.95 29.39 -74.32
C ARG A 427 -27.05 29.03 -75.32
N GLU A 428 -28.20 28.58 -74.83
CA GLU A 428 -29.34 28.21 -75.67
C GLU A 428 -30.07 29.43 -76.26
N ALA A 429 -30.27 30.49 -75.48
CA ALA A 429 -30.81 31.76 -75.97
C ALA A 429 -29.92 32.38 -77.06
N LYS A 430 -28.58 32.31 -76.89
CA LYS A 430 -27.62 32.77 -77.90
C LYS A 430 -27.64 31.92 -79.17
N ARG A 431 -27.87 30.61 -79.06
CA ARG A 431 -28.04 29.71 -80.22
C ARG A 431 -29.35 29.95 -80.97
N SER A 432 -30.42 30.29 -80.26
CA SER A 432 -31.76 30.51 -80.82
C SER A 432 -32.03 31.95 -81.27
N GLY A 433 -31.15 32.91 -80.94
CA GLY A 433 -31.24 34.30 -81.38
C GLY A 433 -32.27 35.14 -80.63
N GLN A 434 -32.72 34.71 -79.44
CA GLN A 434 -33.66 35.46 -78.63
C GLN A 434 -33.01 36.67 -77.93
N PRO A 435 -33.72 37.80 -77.73
CA PRO A 435 -33.19 38.96 -77.02
C PRO A 435 -32.98 38.64 -75.54
N ILE A 436 -31.74 38.82 -75.05
CA ILE A 436 -31.36 38.55 -73.66
C ILE A 436 -31.65 39.79 -72.82
N ASN A 437 -32.59 39.69 -71.88
CA ASN A 437 -32.90 40.77 -70.95
C ASN A 437 -31.99 40.66 -69.71
N LEU A 438 -30.95 41.48 -69.63
CA LEU A 438 -29.88 41.38 -68.60
C LEU A 438 -30.34 41.65 -67.15
N ASP A 439 -31.53 42.23 -66.95
CA ASP A 439 -32.03 42.55 -65.60
C ASP A 439 -32.66 41.37 -64.86
N GLU A 440 -33.12 40.33 -65.56
CA GLU A 440 -33.62 39.08 -64.95
C GLU A 440 -32.48 38.16 -64.45
N TRP A 441 -31.22 38.54 -64.68
CA TRP A 441 -30.04 37.69 -64.52
C TRP A 441 -29.12 38.10 -63.38
N LYS A 442 -29.50 39.11 -62.60
CA LYS A 442 -28.84 39.44 -61.34
C LYS A 442 -29.16 38.32 -60.33
N LEU A 443 -28.12 37.62 -59.88
CA LEU A 443 -28.22 36.63 -58.80
C LEU A 443 -28.33 37.32 -57.44
#